data_AF-A0AB38YW89-F1
#
_entry.id   AF-A0AB38YW89-F1
#
_cell.length_a   1.000
_cell.length_b   1.000
_cell.length_c   1.000
_cell.angle_alpha   90.00
_cell.angle_beta   90.00
_cell.angle_gamma   90.00
#
_symmetry.space_group_name_H-M   'P 1'
#
loop_
_entity.id
_entity.type
_entity.pdbx_description
1 polymer ?
#
loop_
_entity_poly.entity_id
_entity_poly.type
_entity_poly.pdbx_seq_one_letter_code
_entity_poly.pdbx_strand_id
1 'polypeptide(L)'
;MFEQVVPVVSFTIAVGTFIFQFFKFVKNKTLLHICVSVILLISVSTTAYYWNKDQRKNKIALAANALIKYRTGENVETWGDQKFLMASLSFLEKNKDVYPESYVRAQKICKNNSCELAKYNGDSSHITYDYNISNAADSIEGIIRGISLLER
;
A
#
# COMPACT_ATOMS: atom_id res chain seq x y z
N MET A 1 13.78 2.94 5.92
CA MET A 1 14.77 1.89 5.61
C MET A 1 15.27 1.08 6.82
N PHE A 2 15.40 1.64 8.04
CA PHE A 2 15.93 0.91 9.21
C PHE A 2 15.00 -0.14 9.84
N GLU A 3 13.67 0.00 9.71
CA GLU A 3 12.71 -0.95 10.33
C GLU A 3 12.68 -2.35 9.69
N GLN A 4 13.10 -2.50 8.43
CA GLN A 4 13.17 -3.82 7.78
C GLN A 4 14.50 -4.56 8.02
N VAL A 5 15.56 -3.84 8.43
CA VAL A 5 16.89 -4.44 8.64
C VAL A 5 16.92 -5.25 9.95
N VAL A 6 16.26 -4.76 10.99
CA VAL A 6 16.22 -5.39 12.32
C VAL A 6 15.58 -6.80 12.29
N PRO A 7 14.41 -7.04 11.66
CA PRO A 7 13.82 -8.37 11.61
C PRO A 7 14.65 -9.34 10.74
N VAL A 8 15.26 -8.86 9.65
CA VAL A 8 16.08 -9.72 8.75
C VAL A 8 17.37 -10.15 9.44
N VAL A 9 18.06 -9.25 10.15
CA VAL A 9 19.30 -9.57 10.89
C VAL A 9 19.01 -10.47 12.10
N SER A 10 17.90 -10.23 12.82
CA SER A 10 17.50 -11.09 13.93
C SER A 10 17.15 -12.51 13.45
N PHE A 11 16.47 -12.62 12.30
CA PHE A 11 16.13 -13.91 11.70
C PHE A 11 17.35 -14.69 11.22
N THR A 12 18.35 -14.04 10.61
CA THR A 12 19.58 -14.72 10.16
C THR A 12 20.43 -15.22 11.33
N ILE A 13 20.52 -14.46 12.43
CA ILE A 13 21.22 -14.88 13.65
C ILE A 13 20.49 -16.05 14.32
N ALA A 14 19.15 -16.01 14.38
CA ALA A 14 18.33 -17.10 14.93
C ALA A 14 18.46 -18.39 14.09
N VAL A 15 18.43 -18.27 12.76
CA VAL A 15 18.63 -19.42 11.86
C VAL A 15 20.05 -19.98 11.99
N GLY A 16 21.07 -19.12 12.07
CA GLY A 16 22.46 -19.55 12.25
C GLY A 16 22.71 -20.30 13.57
N THR A 17 22.15 -19.79 14.68
CA THR A 17 22.24 -20.45 15.99
C THR A 17 21.47 -21.77 16.04
N PHE A 18 20.30 -21.84 15.39
CA PHE A 18 19.52 -23.08 15.28
C PHE A 18 20.24 -24.14 14.43
N ILE A 19 20.81 -23.75 13.28
CA ILE A 19 21.60 -24.66 12.43
C ILE A 19 22.83 -25.17 13.18
N PHE A 20 23.54 -24.31 13.93
CA PHE A 20 24.72 -24.70 14.72
C PHE A 20 24.38 -25.68 15.85
N GLN A 21 23.27 -25.47 16.57
CA GLN A 21 22.79 -26.41 17.59
C GLN A 21 22.30 -27.73 16.97
N PHE A 22 21.65 -27.68 15.81
CA PHE A 22 21.17 -28.86 15.10
C PHE A 22 22.34 -29.73 14.56
N PHE A 23 23.41 -29.10 14.08
CA PHE A 23 24.66 -29.76 13.65
C PHE A 23 25.33 -30.56 14.78
N LYS A 24 25.20 -30.10 16.04
CA LYS A 24 25.73 -30.82 17.20
C LYS A 24 24.98 -32.12 17.51
N PHE A 25 23.72 -32.23 17.10
CA PHE A 25 22.84 -33.33 17.52
C PHE A 25 22.70 -34.44 16.46
N VAL A 26 22.81 -34.11 15.17
CA VAL A 26 22.59 -35.06 14.07
C VAL A 26 23.92 -35.59 13.51
N LYS A 27 24.25 -36.86 13.81
CA LYS A 27 25.42 -37.56 13.25
C LYS A 27 25.21 -38.12 11.84
N ASN A 28 23.96 -38.28 11.41
CA ASN A 28 23.64 -38.84 10.09
C ASN A 28 23.72 -37.75 9.01
N LYS A 29 24.74 -37.85 8.15
CA LYS A 29 25.01 -36.89 7.07
C LYS A 29 23.82 -36.71 6.11
N THR A 30 23.07 -37.77 5.82
CA THR A 30 21.91 -37.71 4.90
C THR A 30 20.77 -36.91 5.50
N LEU A 31 20.47 -37.13 6.79
CA LEU A 31 19.44 -36.39 7.53
C LEU A 31 19.82 -34.91 7.68
N LEU A 32 21.11 -34.63 7.87
CA LEU A 32 21.64 -33.28 7.95
C LEU A 32 21.46 -32.52 6.63
N HIS A 33 21.77 -33.14 5.48
CA HIS A 33 21.56 -32.53 4.18
C HIS A 33 20.09 -32.22 3.89
N ILE A 34 19.16 -33.11 4.29
CA ILE A 34 17.71 -32.88 4.15
C ILE A 34 17.27 -31.68 5.00
N CYS A 35 17.68 -31.61 6.27
CA CYS A 35 17.28 -30.47 7.12
C CYS A 35 17.85 -29.14 6.62
N VAL A 36 19.12 -29.10 6.19
CA VAL A 36 19.74 -27.88 5.65
C VAL A 36 19.04 -27.43 4.36
N SER A 37 18.69 -28.37 3.47
CA SER A 37 17.98 -28.03 2.22
C SER A 37 16.55 -27.54 2.48
N VAL A 38 15.83 -28.10 3.45
CA VAL A 38 14.51 -27.60 3.86
C VAL A 38 14.60 -26.20 4.46
N ILE A 39 15.57 -25.94 5.34
CA ILE A 39 15.76 -24.60 5.94
C ILE A 39 16.09 -23.56 4.87
N LEU A 40 16.98 -23.91 3.92
CA LEU A 40 17.30 -23.05 2.78
C LEU A 40 16.06 -22.74 1.94
N LEU A 41 15.23 -23.75 1.61
CA LEU A 41 14.01 -23.55 0.84
C LEU A 41 13.02 -22.62 1.55
N ILE A 42 12.84 -22.77 2.87
CA ILE A 42 11.97 -21.90 3.67
C ILE A 42 12.52 -20.47 3.70
N SER A 43 13.83 -20.30 3.91
CA SER A 43 14.49 -18.99 3.92
C SER A 43 14.36 -18.26 2.57
N VAL A 44 14.60 -18.96 1.46
CA VAL A 44 14.44 -18.37 0.12
C VAL A 44 12.98 -18.03 -0.18
N SER A 45 12.04 -18.88 0.21
CA SER A 45 10.61 -18.63 -0.02
C SER A 45 10.08 -17.44 0.78
N THR A 46 10.48 -17.33 2.06
CA THR A 46 10.08 -16.21 2.92
C THR A 46 10.68 -14.89 2.45
N THR A 47 11.97 -14.86 2.12
CA THR A 47 12.62 -13.66 1.56
C THR A 47 11.97 -13.22 0.24
N ALA A 48 11.68 -14.15 -0.68
CA ALA A 48 10.96 -13.84 -1.92
C ALA A 48 9.54 -13.29 -1.66
N TYR A 49 8.83 -13.83 -0.67
CA TYR A 49 7.51 -13.34 -0.28
C TYR A 49 7.55 -11.90 0.25
N TYR A 50 8.46 -11.60 1.20
CA TYR A 50 8.61 -10.25 1.73
C TYR A 50 9.09 -9.27 0.67
N TRP A 51 10.00 -9.68 -0.21
CA TRP A 51 10.45 -8.88 -1.34
C TRP A 51 9.29 -8.52 -2.27
N ASN A 52 8.45 -9.49 -2.65
CA ASN A 52 7.27 -9.22 -3.48
C ASN A 52 6.26 -8.29 -2.80
N LYS A 53 6.08 -8.43 -1.48
CA LYS A 53 5.21 -7.56 -0.69
C LYS A 53 5.72 -6.11 -0.66
N ASP A 54 7.02 -5.92 -0.50
CA ASP A 54 7.67 -4.61 -0.52
C ASP A 54 7.60 -3.96 -1.91
N GLN A 55 7.94 -4.71 -2.96
CA GLN A 55 7.80 -4.27 -4.35
C GLN A 55 6.38 -3.83 -4.69
N ARG A 56 5.37 -4.51 -4.14
CA ARG A 56 3.98 -4.12 -4.32
C ARG A 56 3.68 -2.77 -3.66
N LYS A 57 4.15 -2.52 -2.44
CA LYS A 57 3.96 -1.23 -1.76
C LYS A 57 4.62 -0.08 -2.52
N ASN A 58 5.84 -0.28 -3.03
CA ASN A 58 6.51 0.69 -3.88
C ASN A 58 5.72 1.01 -5.16
N LYS A 59 5.16 -0.01 -5.83
CA LYS A 59 4.30 0.19 -7.00
C LYS A 59 3.04 0.98 -6.66
N ILE A 60 2.44 0.74 -5.50
CA ILE A 60 1.25 1.48 -5.03
C ILE A 60 1.61 2.94 -4.76
N ALA A 61 2.75 3.22 -4.11
CA ALA A 61 3.22 4.58 -3.86
C ALA A 61 3.51 5.35 -5.16
N LEU A 62 4.12 4.71 -6.16
CA LEU A 62 4.33 5.29 -7.50
C LEU A 62 3.01 5.60 -8.20
N ALA A 63 2.03 4.69 -8.13
CA ALA A 63 0.71 4.92 -8.69
C ALA A 63 -0.05 6.05 -7.98
N ALA A 64 0.06 6.16 -6.65
CA ALA A 64 -0.48 7.28 -5.88
C ALA A 64 0.14 8.62 -6.31
N ASN A 65 1.47 8.66 -6.50
CA ASN A 65 2.16 9.86 -6.99
C ASN A 65 1.70 10.25 -8.41
N ALA A 66 1.54 9.27 -9.30
CA ALA A 66 1.02 9.51 -10.65
C ALA A 66 -0.39 10.12 -10.63
N LEU A 67 -1.26 9.64 -9.72
CA LEU A 67 -2.60 10.17 -9.49
C LEU A 67 -2.58 11.65 -9.07
N ILE A 68 -1.67 12.03 -8.17
CA ILE A 68 -1.52 13.42 -7.71
C ILE A 68 -1.10 14.33 -8.87
N LYS A 69 -0.19 13.87 -9.73
CA LYS A 69 0.28 14.65 -10.89
C LYS A 69 -0.82 14.99 -11.89
N TYR A 70 -1.84 14.15 -12.03
CA TYR A 70 -3.02 14.47 -12.85
C TYR A 70 -3.84 15.61 -12.26
N ARG A 71 -3.81 15.81 -10.94
CA ARG A 71 -4.52 16.93 -10.29
C ARG A 71 -3.69 18.21 -10.27
N THR A 72 -2.40 18.12 -9.96
CA THR A 72 -1.52 19.31 -9.85
C THR A 72 -1.21 19.97 -11.19
N GLY A 73 -1.57 19.32 -12.31
CA GLY A 73 -1.27 19.81 -13.66
C GLY A 73 0.17 19.56 -14.09
N GLU A 74 0.90 18.69 -13.38
CA GLU A 74 2.23 18.24 -13.77
C GLU A 74 2.20 17.25 -14.95
N ASN A 75 1.04 16.67 -15.25
CA ASN A 75 0.81 15.80 -16.41
C ASN A 75 0.24 16.56 -17.62
N VAL A 76 0.23 15.90 -18.78
CA VAL A 76 -0.31 16.44 -20.05
C VAL A 76 -1.82 16.72 -19.97
N GLU A 77 -2.56 15.93 -19.19
CA GLU A 77 -3.97 16.17 -18.87
C GLU A 77 -4.10 16.55 -17.40
N THR A 78 -4.78 17.66 -17.12
CA THR A 78 -5.19 18.04 -15.77
C THR A 78 -6.62 17.57 -15.52
N TRP A 79 -6.81 16.78 -14.47
CA TRP A 79 -8.12 16.32 -14.02
C TRP A 79 -8.73 17.30 -13.03
N GLY A 80 -10.00 17.66 -13.27
CA GLY A 80 -10.80 18.35 -12.26
C GLY A 80 -11.18 17.42 -11.10
N ASP A 81 -11.66 18.03 -10.02
CA ASP A 81 -11.94 17.37 -8.73
C ASP A 81 -12.78 16.10 -8.85
N GLN A 82 -13.83 16.11 -9.69
CA GLN A 82 -14.68 14.94 -9.88
C GLN A 82 -13.93 13.74 -10.49
N LYS A 83 -13.14 13.97 -11.56
CA LYS A 83 -12.34 12.91 -12.20
C LYS A 83 -11.30 12.37 -11.22
N PHE A 84 -10.60 13.27 -10.52
CA PHE A 84 -9.61 12.91 -9.52
C PHE A 84 -10.23 12.09 -8.38
N LEU A 85 -11.39 12.48 -7.87
CA LEU A 85 -12.08 11.81 -6.79
C LEU A 85 -12.48 10.38 -7.17
N MET A 86 -13.07 10.18 -8.35
CA MET A 86 -13.45 8.85 -8.85
C MET A 86 -12.22 7.95 -9.03
N ALA A 87 -11.15 8.48 -9.62
CA ALA A 87 -9.91 7.73 -9.82
C ALA A 87 -9.25 7.38 -8.47
N SER A 88 -9.25 8.30 -7.51
CA SER A 88 -8.70 8.08 -6.17
C SER A 88 -9.49 7.04 -5.38
N LEU A 89 -10.82 7.07 -5.44
CA LEU A 89 -11.67 6.06 -4.79
C LEU A 89 -11.45 4.67 -5.41
N SER A 90 -11.37 4.58 -6.73
CA SER A 90 -11.07 3.33 -7.44
C SER A 90 -9.68 2.78 -7.08
N PHE A 91 -8.68 3.66 -6.98
CA PHE A 91 -7.34 3.32 -6.54
C PHE A 91 -7.33 2.77 -5.10
N LEU A 92 -8.05 3.41 -4.19
CA LEU A 92 -8.13 2.96 -2.79
C LEU A 92 -8.90 1.64 -2.68
N GLU A 93 -9.96 1.44 -3.46
CA GLU A 93 -10.69 0.18 -3.50
C GLU A 93 -9.81 -0.98 -3.97
N LYS A 94 -9.03 -0.76 -5.03
CA LYS A 94 -8.09 -1.76 -5.58
C LYS A 94 -7.00 -2.15 -4.58
N ASN A 95 -6.63 -1.24 -3.68
CA ASN A 95 -5.54 -1.41 -2.71
C ASN A 95 -6.02 -1.49 -1.25
N LYS A 96 -7.31 -1.80 -1.04
CA LYS A 96 -7.92 -1.87 0.30
C LYS A 96 -7.32 -2.94 1.19
N ASP A 97 -6.69 -3.95 0.62
CA ASP A 97 -6.00 -5.00 1.36
C ASP A 97 -4.66 -4.52 1.96
N VAL A 98 -4.08 -3.44 1.43
CA VAL A 98 -2.87 -2.80 1.97
C VAL A 98 -3.23 -1.61 2.85
N TYR A 99 -4.20 -0.79 2.43
CA TYR A 99 -4.61 0.43 3.13
C TYR A 99 -6.12 0.43 3.44
N PRO A 100 -6.62 -0.52 4.26
CA PRO A 100 -8.06 -0.64 4.53
C PRO A 100 -8.62 0.59 5.24
N GLU A 101 -7.88 1.16 6.19
CA GLU A 101 -8.32 2.34 6.93
C GLU A 101 -8.41 3.59 6.05
N SER A 102 -7.47 3.76 5.12
CA SER A 102 -7.48 4.85 4.14
C SER A 102 -8.70 4.75 3.23
N TYR A 103 -9.04 3.54 2.79
CA TYR A 103 -10.25 3.30 1.98
C TYR A 103 -11.54 3.65 2.76
N VAL A 104 -11.68 3.15 3.99
CA VAL A 104 -12.83 3.46 4.85
C VAL A 104 -12.94 4.97 5.13
N ARG A 105 -11.81 5.64 5.37
CA ARG A 105 -11.78 7.09 5.60
C ARG A 105 -12.20 7.86 4.35
N ALA A 106 -11.76 7.45 3.16
CA ALA A 106 -12.16 8.06 1.89
C ALA A 106 -13.65 7.87 1.60
N GLN A 107 -14.22 6.68 1.87
CA GLN A 107 -15.66 6.47 1.79
C GLN A 107 -16.44 7.41 2.71
N LYS A 108 -15.98 7.58 3.96
CA LYS A 108 -16.61 8.49 4.93
C LYS A 108 -16.54 9.95 4.47
N ILE A 109 -15.38 10.39 3.97
CA ILE A 109 -15.22 11.73 3.37
C ILE A 109 -16.22 11.88 2.24
N CYS A 110 -16.34 10.90 1.36
CA CYS A 110 -17.19 11.03 0.20
C CYS A 110 -18.68 11.06 0.56
N LYS A 111 -19.10 10.22 1.52
CA LYS A 111 -20.46 10.23 2.06
C LYS A 111 -20.81 11.58 2.71
N ASN A 112 -19.90 12.14 3.50
CA ASN A 112 -20.11 13.42 4.18
C ASN A 112 -20.19 14.61 3.20
N ASN A 113 -19.55 14.49 2.04
CA ASN A 113 -19.56 15.49 0.98
C ASN A 113 -20.50 15.11 -0.18
N SER A 114 -21.32 14.07 -0.03
CA SER A 114 -22.32 13.68 -1.03
C SER A 114 -21.77 13.51 -2.46
N CYS A 115 -20.56 12.95 -2.66
CA CYS A 115 -20.00 12.88 -4.03
C CYS A 115 -20.73 11.93 -4.98
N GLU A 116 -21.67 11.13 -4.49
CA GLU A 116 -22.52 10.25 -5.30
C GLU A 116 -23.76 10.97 -5.87
N LEU A 117 -24.09 12.16 -5.35
CA LEU A 117 -25.25 12.91 -5.85
C LEU A 117 -24.95 13.50 -7.22
N ALA A 118 -25.95 13.51 -8.10
CA ALA A 118 -25.84 14.23 -9.35
C ALA A 118 -25.80 15.75 -9.08
N LYS A 119 -25.01 16.47 -9.88
CA LYS A 119 -24.90 17.93 -9.85
C LYS A 119 -26.25 18.68 -9.88
N TYR A 120 -27.29 18.03 -10.39
CA TYR A 120 -28.63 18.58 -10.63
C TYR A 120 -29.74 17.82 -9.87
N ASN A 121 -29.48 17.32 -8.65
CA ASN A 121 -30.53 16.71 -7.83
C ASN A 121 -31.23 17.75 -6.93
N GLY A 122 -32.45 18.13 -7.34
CA GLY A 122 -33.62 18.45 -6.51
C GLY A 122 -33.60 19.68 -5.59
N ASP A 123 -32.59 19.84 -4.74
CA ASP A 123 -32.60 20.81 -3.62
C ASP A 123 -31.22 21.42 -3.32
N SER A 124 -30.14 20.92 -3.94
CA SER A 124 -28.79 21.47 -3.72
C SER A 124 -28.45 22.55 -4.76
N SER A 125 -28.04 23.73 -4.30
CA SER A 125 -27.49 24.74 -5.19
C SER A 125 -26.23 24.20 -5.89
N HIS A 126 -26.03 24.56 -7.15
CA HIS A 126 -24.83 24.24 -7.93
C HIS A 126 -23.52 24.49 -7.18
N ILE A 127 -23.50 25.59 -6.41
CA ILE A 127 -22.36 26.04 -5.61
C ILE A 127 -22.06 25.04 -4.49
N THR A 128 -23.09 24.51 -3.84
CA THR A 128 -22.95 23.51 -2.77
C THR A 128 -22.36 22.21 -3.30
N TYR A 129 -22.78 21.77 -4.48
CA TYR A 129 -22.21 20.58 -5.12
C TYR A 129 -20.73 20.77 -5.44
N ASP A 130 -20.37 21.84 -6.14
CA ASP A 130 -18.98 22.08 -6.55
C ASP A 130 -18.05 22.24 -5.32
N TYR A 131 -18.52 22.93 -4.27
CA TYR A 131 -17.81 23.05 -3.00
C TYR A 131 -17.58 21.70 -2.31
N ASN A 132 -18.62 20.88 -2.24
CA ASN A 132 -18.52 19.55 -1.61
C ASN A 132 -17.58 18.62 -2.37
N ILE A 133 -17.65 18.62 -3.71
CA ILE A 133 -16.73 17.84 -4.55
C ILE A 133 -15.29 18.30 -4.34
N SER A 134 -15.04 19.60 -4.29
CA SER A 134 -13.70 20.16 -4.08
C SER A 134 -13.13 19.78 -2.71
N ASN A 135 -13.92 19.97 -1.64
CA ASN A 135 -13.54 19.56 -0.28
C ASN A 135 -13.23 18.07 -0.15
N ALA A 136 -14.06 17.23 -0.77
CA ALA A 136 -13.85 15.78 -0.77
C ALA A 136 -12.58 15.42 -1.51
N ALA A 137 -12.36 16.06 -2.67
CA ALA A 137 -11.18 15.86 -3.48
C ALA A 137 -9.92 16.28 -2.72
N ASP A 138 -9.88 17.45 -2.07
CA ASP A 138 -8.71 17.93 -1.29
C ASP A 138 -8.40 16.96 -0.14
N SER A 139 -9.43 16.54 0.58
CA SER A 139 -9.28 15.60 1.70
C SER A 139 -8.75 14.23 1.25
N ILE A 140 -9.24 13.73 0.11
CA ILE A 140 -8.77 12.47 -0.47
C ILE A 140 -7.35 12.63 -1.03
N GLU A 141 -7.00 13.77 -1.62
CA GLU A 141 -5.63 14.04 -2.05
C GLU A 141 -4.65 13.93 -0.89
N GLY A 142 -5.00 14.43 0.30
CA GLY A 142 -4.20 14.25 1.51
C GLY A 142 -3.92 12.77 1.83
N ILE A 143 -4.92 11.89 1.64
CA ILE A 143 -4.76 10.44 1.81
C ILE A 143 -3.80 9.87 0.76
N ILE A 144 -4.00 10.21 -0.52
CA ILE A 144 -3.16 9.72 -1.63
C ILE A 144 -1.71 10.20 -1.46
N ARG A 145 -1.50 11.46 -1.03
CA ARG A 145 -0.18 12.01 -0.70
C ARG A 145 0.48 11.22 0.42
N GLY A 146 -0.26 10.92 1.49
CA GLY A 146 0.23 10.06 2.56
C GLY A 146 0.73 8.71 2.04
N ILE A 147 -0.05 8.03 1.20
CA ILE A 147 0.34 6.76 0.57
C ILE A 147 1.60 6.92 -0.29
N SER A 148 1.73 8.01 -1.04
CA SER A 148 2.90 8.26 -1.90
C SER A 148 4.21 8.51 -1.13
N LEU A 149 4.13 8.92 0.14
CA LEU A 149 5.28 9.27 0.97
C LEU A 149 5.75 8.15 1.90
N LEU A 150 4.88 7.20 2.23
CA LEU A 150 5.17 6.15 3.22
C LEU A 150 6.22 5.13 2.76
N GLU A 151 6.49 5.02 1.46
CA GLU A 151 7.37 4.00 0.87
C GLU A 151 8.53 4.66 0.08
N ARG A 152 9.00 5.82 0.55
CA ARG A 152 10.18 6.53 0.01
C ARG A 152 11.48 6.13 0.70
#